data_AF-A0A816VGR4-F1
#
_entry.id   AF-A0A816VGR4-F1
#
_cell.length_a   1.000
_cell.length_b   1.000
_cell.length_c   1.000
_cell.angle_alpha   90.00
_cell.angle_beta   90.00
_cell.angle_gamma   90.00
#
_symmetry.space_group_name_H-M   'P 1'
#
loop_
_entity.id
_entity.type
_entity.pdbx_description
1 polymer ?
#
loop_
_entity_poly.entity_id
_entity_poly.type
_entity_poly.pdbx_seq_one_letter_code
_entity_poly.pdbx_strand_id
1 'polypeptide(L)'
;SIFTYRLSQLIKRFPSNSLNKQLGHSSQQILQTLLSPRFFPIGIQIRVGDKTMIHANSISGEENHFEKFNNFFTCSQDLIYMNENLFRKTNQIPIIFLLSDDIRIRQAALKRWKLSFECFRLSKNKCQSNNSHLQILANSNPVLHISHTNNSMLAFQLGIFDSFLFSLCEQHIITTKSRFGRFTVFASLKQRNIYSLNIGKQSSCHNQSSPLATVGYLRLGI
;
A
#
# COMPACT_ATOMS: atom_id res chain seq x y z
N SER A 1 -0.35 -24.37 5.05
CA SER A 1 -1.73 -24.11 5.54
C SER A 1 -2.70 -24.25 4.37
N ILE A 2 -3.89 -24.82 4.57
CA ILE A 2 -4.93 -24.95 3.52
C ILE A 2 -5.34 -23.59 2.93
N PHE A 3 -5.18 -22.52 3.71
CA PHE A 3 -5.46 -21.14 3.31
C PHE A 3 -4.49 -20.64 2.23
N THR A 4 -3.19 -20.90 2.37
CA THR A 4 -2.19 -20.55 1.35
C THR A 4 -2.40 -21.32 0.04
N TYR A 5 -2.87 -22.57 0.13
CA TYR A 5 -3.18 -23.40 -1.03
C TYR A 5 -4.41 -22.89 -1.79
N ARG A 6 -5.52 -22.58 -1.12
CA ARG A 6 -6.74 -22.05 -1.77
C ARG A 6 -6.55 -20.64 -2.33
N LEU A 7 -5.74 -19.81 -1.67
CA LEU A 7 -5.37 -18.50 -2.21
C LEU A 7 -4.49 -18.62 -3.47
N SER A 8 -3.54 -19.57 -3.49
CA SER A 8 -2.73 -19.83 -4.69
C SER A 8 -3.57 -20.32 -5.88
N GLN A 9 -4.65 -21.07 -5.62
CA GLN A 9 -5.61 -21.54 -6.63
C GLN A 9 -6.44 -20.38 -7.21
N LEU A 10 -6.84 -19.40 -6.37
CA LEU A 10 -7.49 -18.16 -6.83
C LEU A 10 -6.57 -17.34 -7.75
N ILE A 11 -5.26 -17.28 -7.42
CA ILE A 11 -4.29 -16.51 -8.22
C ILE A 11 -3.88 -17.23 -9.52
N LYS A 12 -3.91 -18.57 -9.56
CA LYS A 12 -3.59 -19.36 -10.78
C LYS A 12 -4.65 -19.25 -11.89
N ARG A 13 -5.87 -18.81 -11.58
CA ARG A 13 -6.96 -18.67 -12.57
C ARG A 13 -6.87 -17.41 -13.43
N PHE A 14 -5.87 -16.56 -13.24
CA PHE A 14 -5.67 -15.37 -14.07
C PHE A 14 -4.75 -15.70 -15.26
N PRO A 15 -5.25 -15.65 -16.51
CA PRO A 15 -4.45 -15.95 -17.67
C PRO A 15 -3.32 -14.93 -17.82
N SER A 16 -2.08 -15.41 -17.82
CA SER A 16 -0.86 -14.63 -18.01
C SER A 16 -0.61 -14.31 -19.48
N ASN A 17 -1.61 -13.80 -20.18
CA ASN A 17 -1.49 -13.36 -21.57
C ASN A 17 -1.57 -11.84 -21.65
N SER A 18 -0.50 -11.15 -21.25
CA SER A 18 -0.13 -9.90 -21.89
C SER A 18 1.34 -9.61 -21.68
N LEU A 19 2.03 -9.48 -22.81
CA LEU A 19 3.46 -9.22 -22.97
C LEU A 19 3.80 -7.74 -22.69
N ASN A 20 3.12 -7.11 -21.73
CA ASN A 20 3.47 -5.79 -21.21
C ASN A 20 4.23 -6.00 -19.91
N LYS A 21 5.49 -5.55 -19.87
CA LYS A 21 6.37 -5.58 -18.67
C LYS A 21 5.53 -5.27 -17.42
N GLN A 22 5.22 -6.30 -16.62
CA GLN A 22 4.41 -6.14 -15.42
C GLN A 22 5.18 -5.25 -14.42
N LEU A 23 4.81 -3.97 -14.38
CA LEU A 23 5.35 -3.03 -13.41
C LEU A 23 4.68 -3.30 -12.06
N GLY A 24 5.27 -4.16 -11.25
CA GLY A 24 4.78 -4.46 -9.91
C GLY A 24 5.18 -5.85 -9.44
N HIS A 25 4.63 -6.22 -8.29
CA HIS A 25 4.83 -7.51 -7.64
C HIS A 25 3.57 -8.35 -7.79
N SER A 26 3.72 -9.67 -7.88
CA SER A 26 2.59 -10.58 -7.88
C SER A 26 1.93 -10.64 -6.50
N SER A 27 0.65 -11.04 -6.45
CA SER A 27 -0.06 -11.23 -5.18
C SER A 27 0.65 -12.23 -4.26
N GLN A 28 1.29 -13.27 -4.79
CA GLN A 28 2.09 -14.19 -3.98
C GLN A 28 3.33 -13.51 -3.39
N GLN A 29 4.06 -12.74 -4.20
CA GLN A 29 5.24 -12.00 -3.73
C GLN A 29 4.85 -11.03 -2.62
N ILE A 30 3.76 -10.28 -2.81
CA ILE A 30 3.26 -9.34 -1.81
C ILE A 30 2.94 -10.06 -0.51
N LEU A 31 2.13 -11.12 -0.56
CA LEU A 31 1.77 -11.87 0.64
C LEU A 31 2.99 -12.45 1.36
N GLN A 32 3.93 -13.05 0.61
CA GLN A 32 5.17 -13.59 1.18
C GLN A 32 6.02 -12.51 1.84
N THR A 33 6.06 -11.31 1.25
CA THR A 33 6.80 -10.18 1.82
C THR A 33 6.16 -9.71 3.12
N LEU A 34 4.83 -9.54 3.13
CA LEU A 34 4.09 -9.04 4.29
C LEU A 34 4.09 -10.02 5.48
N LEU A 35 4.15 -11.33 5.21
CA LEU A 35 4.23 -12.36 6.26
C LEU A 35 5.65 -12.68 6.71
N SER A 36 6.67 -12.16 6.02
CA SER A 36 8.06 -12.47 6.34
C SER A 36 8.51 -11.67 7.57
N PRO A 37 9.09 -12.32 8.60
CA PRO A 37 9.55 -11.63 9.80
C PRO A 37 10.73 -10.69 9.53
N ARG A 38 11.36 -10.77 8.34
CA ARG A 38 12.47 -9.92 7.92
C ARG A 38 12.04 -8.50 7.58
N PHE A 39 10.77 -8.30 7.22
CA PHE A 39 10.26 -7.01 6.78
C PHE A 39 9.38 -6.40 7.86
N PHE A 40 9.38 -5.07 7.92
CA PHE A 40 8.47 -4.28 8.73
C PHE A 40 7.54 -3.50 7.78
N PRO A 41 6.33 -4.01 7.50
CA PRO A 41 5.43 -3.41 6.52
C PRO A 41 4.71 -2.17 7.06
N ILE A 42 4.87 -1.05 6.37
CA ILE A 42 4.10 0.19 6.55
C ILE A 42 3.10 0.28 5.39
N GLY A 43 1.81 0.27 5.70
CA GLY A 43 0.75 0.35 4.71
C GLY A 43 0.41 1.79 4.36
N ILE A 44 0.40 2.13 3.07
CA ILE A 44 -0.16 3.38 2.55
C ILE A 44 -1.43 3.07 1.75
N GLN A 45 -2.57 3.66 2.14
CA GLN A 45 -3.84 3.57 1.44
C GLN A 45 -4.27 4.95 0.92
N ILE A 46 -4.20 5.13 -0.41
CA ILE A 46 -4.61 6.35 -1.11
C ILE A 46 -5.93 6.09 -1.82
N ARG A 47 -7.01 6.79 -1.44
CA ARG A 47 -8.30 6.79 -2.16
C ARG A 47 -8.47 8.15 -2.84
N VAL A 48 -8.43 8.19 -4.17
CA VAL A 48 -8.69 9.42 -4.94
C VAL A 48 -10.20 9.63 -5.14
N GLY A 49 -10.97 8.54 -5.29
CA GLY A 49 -12.42 8.58 -5.43
C GLY A 49 -12.91 8.75 -6.87
N ASP A 50 -14.23 8.59 -7.07
CA ASP A 50 -14.79 8.36 -8.41
C ASP A 50 -14.80 9.63 -9.30
N LYS A 51 -14.91 10.83 -8.70
CA LYS A 51 -14.96 12.11 -9.43
C LYS A 51 -13.67 12.43 -10.21
N THR A 52 -12.53 11.94 -9.73
CA THR A 52 -11.21 12.14 -10.37
C THR A 52 -10.84 11.03 -11.34
N MET A 53 -11.50 9.86 -11.27
CA MET A 53 -11.27 8.77 -12.22
C MET A 53 -11.93 9.03 -13.59
N ILE A 54 -13.05 9.77 -13.62
CA ILE A 54 -13.80 10.06 -14.85
C ILE A 54 -13.05 11.05 -15.77
N HIS A 55 -12.23 11.95 -15.22
CA HIS A 55 -11.45 12.94 -16.00
C HIS A 55 -10.00 12.50 -16.28
N ALA A 56 -9.65 11.23 -16.03
CA ALA A 56 -8.28 10.73 -16.17
C ALA A 56 -7.79 10.59 -17.62
N ASN A 57 -8.67 10.68 -18.63
CA ASN A 57 -8.30 10.58 -20.04
C ASN A 57 -7.77 11.88 -20.66
N SER A 58 -7.76 13.01 -19.92
CA SER A 58 -7.50 14.33 -20.52
C SER A 58 -6.59 15.24 -19.69
N ILE A 59 -5.50 14.73 -19.09
CA ILE A 59 -4.52 15.61 -18.45
C ILE A 59 -3.08 15.17 -18.79
N SER A 60 -2.51 15.92 -19.73
CA SER A 60 -1.09 16.03 -20.08
C SER A 60 -0.27 16.60 -18.91
N GLY A 61 -0.10 15.82 -17.84
CA GLY A 61 0.67 16.21 -16.67
C GLY A 61 0.75 15.11 -15.60
N GLU A 62 1.33 13.95 -15.93
CA GLU A 62 1.49 12.82 -15.00
C GLU A 62 2.27 13.20 -13.72
N GLU A 63 3.26 14.09 -13.82
CA GLU A 63 4.09 14.51 -12.68
C GLU A 63 3.31 15.35 -11.66
N ASN A 64 2.55 16.35 -12.13
CA ASN A 64 1.68 17.17 -11.28
C ASN A 64 0.58 16.37 -10.56
N HIS A 65 0.17 15.22 -11.10
CA HIS A 65 -0.80 14.36 -10.43
C HIS A 65 -0.17 13.59 -9.27
N PHE A 66 1.02 13.00 -9.46
CA PHE A 66 1.70 12.22 -8.43
C PHE A 66 2.15 13.08 -7.24
N GLU A 67 2.59 14.31 -7.49
CA GLU A 67 3.08 15.23 -6.44
C GLU A 67 2.03 15.56 -5.38
N LYS A 68 0.74 15.55 -5.74
CA LYS A 68 -0.37 15.77 -4.78
C LYS A 68 -0.42 14.74 -3.66
N PHE A 69 0.23 13.59 -3.84
CA PHE A 69 0.28 12.49 -2.89
C PHE A 69 1.64 12.38 -2.18
N ASN A 70 2.58 13.31 -2.43
CA ASN A 70 3.92 13.27 -1.85
C ASN A 70 3.92 13.29 -0.32
N ASN A 71 2.89 13.89 0.28
CA ASN A 71 2.71 13.91 1.73
C ASN A 71 2.56 12.50 2.34
N PHE A 72 1.93 11.55 1.65
CA PHE A 72 1.84 10.15 2.12
C PHE A 72 3.22 9.48 2.17
N PHE A 73 4.03 9.67 1.14
CA PHE A 73 5.38 9.11 1.06
C PHE A 73 6.33 9.78 2.05
N THR A 74 6.20 11.10 2.23
CA THR A 74 6.94 11.86 3.25
C THR A 74 6.60 11.34 4.65
N CYS A 75 5.31 11.17 4.97
CA CYS A 75 4.87 10.60 6.25
C CYS A 75 5.47 9.20 6.47
N SER A 76 5.53 8.36 5.43
CA SER A 76 6.16 7.04 5.55
C SER A 76 7.66 7.11 5.80
N GLN A 77 8.34 8.10 5.22
CA GLN A 77 9.75 8.36 5.46
C GLN A 77 9.99 8.80 6.92
N ASP A 78 9.13 9.68 7.45
CA ASP A 78 9.19 10.09 8.86
C ASP A 78 9.00 8.89 9.78
N LEU A 79 8.08 7.97 9.47
CA LEU A 79 7.88 6.75 10.25
C LEU A 79 9.12 5.85 10.21
N ILE A 80 9.80 5.77 9.06
CA ILE A 80 11.04 5.03 8.95
C ILE A 80 12.11 5.65 9.85
N TYR A 81 12.24 6.98 9.82
CA TYR A 81 13.21 7.71 10.63
C TYR A 81 12.92 7.60 12.14
N MET A 82 11.68 7.84 12.56
CA MET A 82 11.27 7.74 13.97
C MET A 82 11.48 6.34 14.56
N ASN A 83 11.38 5.30 13.74
CA ASN A 83 11.54 3.91 14.15
C ASN A 83 12.94 3.33 13.83
N GLU A 84 13.93 4.16 13.51
CA GLU A 84 15.27 3.67 13.13
C GLU A 84 15.89 2.76 14.20
N ASN A 85 15.79 3.16 15.47
CA ASN A 85 16.29 2.37 16.60
C ASN A 85 15.59 1.01 16.73
N LEU A 86 14.28 0.95 16.45
CA LEU A 86 13.53 -0.30 16.42
C LEU A 86 14.10 -1.22 15.34
N PHE A 87 14.26 -0.72 14.11
CA PHE A 87 14.75 -1.51 12.99
C PHE A 87 16.18 -1.99 13.17
N ARG A 88 17.03 -1.19 13.83
CA ARG A 88 18.40 -1.61 14.19
C ARG A 88 18.37 -2.78 15.17
N LYS A 89 17.52 -2.73 16.20
CA LYS A 89 17.38 -3.80 17.20
C LYS A 89 16.75 -5.08 16.66
N THR A 90 15.68 -4.96 15.88
CA THR A 90 14.95 -6.13 15.34
C THR A 90 15.58 -6.70 14.07
N ASN A 91 16.57 -6.01 13.50
CA ASN A 91 17.16 -6.32 12.20
C ASN A 91 16.13 -6.41 11.04
N GLN A 92 14.95 -5.80 11.22
CA GLN A 92 13.93 -5.75 10.19
C GLN A 92 14.22 -4.66 9.16
N ILE A 93 13.70 -4.85 7.95
CA ILE A 93 13.80 -3.92 6.82
C ILE A 93 12.44 -3.25 6.64
N PRO A 94 12.33 -1.92 6.79
CA PRO A 94 11.08 -1.23 6.53
C PRO A 94 10.72 -1.30 5.04
N ILE A 95 9.46 -1.61 4.75
CA ILE A 95 8.91 -1.62 3.38
C ILE A 95 7.56 -0.92 3.37
N ILE A 96 7.20 -0.34 2.23
CA ILE A 96 5.95 0.36 2.02
C ILE A 96 5.03 -0.51 1.17
N PHE A 97 3.93 -0.99 1.75
CA PHE A 97 2.85 -1.60 0.98
C PHE A 97 1.89 -0.52 0.49
N LEU A 98 1.88 -0.26 -0.81
CA LEU A 98 1.08 0.81 -1.41
C LEU A 98 -0.20 0.24 -2.05
N LEU A 99 -1.33 0.71 -1.53
CA LEU A 99 -2.66 0.44 -2.04
C LEU A 99 -3.30 1.75 -2.54
N SER A 100 -3.73 1.78 -3.79
CA SER A 100 -4.49 2.92 -4.31
C SER A 100 -5.53 2.51 -5.35
N ASP A 101 -6.68 3.17 -5.34
CA ASP A 101 -7.68 3.04 -6.41
C ASP A 101 -7.27 3.71 -7.73
N ASP A 102 -6.13 4.40 -7.78
CA ASP A 102 -5.53 4.90 -9.03
C ASP A 102 -4.23 4.14 -9.33
N ILE A 103 -4.26 3.38 -10.42
CA ILE A 103 -3.13 2.56 -10.86
C ILE A 103 -1.90 3.42 -11.21
N ARG A 104 -2.09 4.66 -11.67
CA ARG A 104 -1.00 5.56 -12.06
C ARG A 104 -0.13 5.94 -10.88
N ILE A 105 -0.74 6.10 -9.69
CA ILE A 105 -0.02 6.36 -8.44
C ILE A 105 0.88 5.17 -8.12
N ARG A 106 0.34 3.94 -8.21
CA ARG A 106 1.12 2.72 -7.94
C ARG A 106 2.29 2.58 -8.92
N GLN A 107 2.03 2.81 -10.21
CA GLN A 107 3.05 2.74 -11.27
C GLN A 107 4.14 3.78 -11.08
N ALA A 108 3.79 5.05 -10.84
CA ALA A 108 4.76 6.11 -10.61
C ALA A 108 5.63 5.83 -9.38
N ALA A 109 5.02 5.34 -8.29
CA ALA A 109 5.73 4.96 -7.08
C ALA A 109 6.70 3.78 -7.31
N LEU A 110 6.28 2.76 -8.06
CA LEU A 110 7.14 1.63 -8.44
C LEU A 110 8.28 2.04 -9.38
N LYS A 111 8.05 2.96 -10.32
CA LYS A 111 9.13 3.47 -11.19
C LYS A 111 10.25 4.12 -10.37
N ARG A 112 9.89 4.82 -9.28
CA ARG A 112 10.83 5.54 -8.42
C ARG A 112 11.49 4.65 -7.36
N TRP A 113 10.72 3.75 -6.74
CA TRP A 113 11.08 3.13 -5.46
C TRP A 113 10.73 1.64 -5.39
N LYS A 114 10.62 0.93 -6.51
CA LYS A 114 10.29 -0.50 -6.50
C LYS A 114 11.28 -1.30 -5.65
N LEU A 115 10.74 -2.13 -4.77
CA LEU A 115 11.51 -3.11 -3.99
C LEU A 115 12.29 -4.04 -4.93
N SER A 116 13.61 -4.05 -4.79
CA SER A 116 14.49 -4.89 -5.61
C SER A 116 14.32 -6.37 -5.28
N PHE A 117 14.43 -7.25 -6.27
CA PHE A 117 14.38 -8.70 -6.02
C PHE A 117 15.54 -9.17 -5.13
N GLU A 118 16.66 -8.47 -5.18
CA GLU A 118 17.83 -8.75 -4.34
C GLU A 118 17.50 -8.65 -2.85
N CYS A 119 16.49 -7.86 -2.47
CA CYS A 119 16.05 -7.76 -1.09
C CYS A 119 15.43 -9.02 -0.52
N PHE A 120 14.89 -9.89 -1.37
CA PHE A 120 14.37 -11.18 -0.92
C PHE A 120 15.50 -12.17 -0.62
N ARG A 121 16.67 -11.98 -1.23
CA ARG A 121 17.79 -12.94 -1.18
C ARG A 121 18.94 -12.48 -0.27
N LEU A 122 19.27 -11.20 -0.25
CA LEU A 122 20.50 -10.67 0.35
C LEU A 122 20.28 -10.10 1.77
N SER A 123 21.38 -9.74 2.44
CA SER A 123 21.38 -9.13 3.77
C SER A 123 20.86 -7.69 3.75
N LYS A 124 20.43 -7.19 4.92
CA LYS A 124 19.83 -5.86 5.14
C LYS A 124 20.63 -4.70 4.48
N ASN A 125 21.96 -4.78 4.52
CA ASN A 125 22.84 -3.72 4.03
C ASN A 125 22.78 -3.52 2.51
N LYS A 126 22.46 -4.57 1.73
CA LYS A 126 22.31 -4.45 0.26
C LYS A 126 20.93 -3.94 -0.15
N CYS A 127 19.91 -4.12 0.70
CA CYS A 127 18.59 -3.55 0.45
C CYS A 127 18.54 -2.03 0.54
N GLN A 128 19.41 -1.44 1.35
CA GLN A 128 19.38 -0.02 1.68
C GLN A 128 20.43 0.79 0.89
N SER A 129 21.18 0.17 -0.03
CA SER A 129 22.40 0.78 -0.59
C SER A 129 22.18 1.81 -1.70
N ASN A 130 20.94 2.08 -2.13
CA ASN A 130 20.65 3.13 -3.10
C ASN A 130 19.85 4.23 -2.40
N ASN A 131 20.29 5.49 -2.57
CA ASN A 131 19.86 6.73 -1.91
C ASN A 131 18.35 7.06 -1.87
N SER A 132 17.45 6.15 -2.24
CA SER A 132 16.02 6.26 -1.99
C SER A 132 15.63 5.38 -0.80
N HIS A 133 15.35 6.02 0.33
CA HIS A 133 14.97 5.36 1.58
C HIS A 133 13.65 4.57 1.53
N LEU A 134 12.83 4.74 0.49
CA LEU A 134 11.55 4.06 0.34
C LEU A 134 11.70 2.79 -0.50
N GLN A 135 11.13 1.69 0.00
CA GLN A 135 11.08 0.40 -0.68
C GLN A 135 9.61 0.01 -0.89
N ILE A 136 9.10 0.19 -2.11
CA ILE A 136 7.67 0.05 -2.41
C ILE A 136 7.33 -1.33 -2.93
N LEU A 137 6.35 -1.92 -2.27
CA LEU A 137 5.66 -3.14 -2.60
C LEU A 137 4.23 -2.78 -3.04
N ALA A 138 3.92 -3.00 -4.31
CA ALA A 138 2.59 -2.79 -4.87
C ALA A 138 2.33 -3.73 -6.05
N ASN A 139 1.05 -4.04 -6.28
CA ASN A 139 0.58 -4.65 -7.51
C ASN A 139 0.05 -3.53 -8.43
N SER A 140 0.59 -3.42 -9.65
CA SER A 140 0.06 -2.51 -10.67
C SER A 140 -0.25 -3.24 -11.98
N ASN A 141 -0.58 -4.53 -11.89
CA ASN A 141 -1.17 -5.24 -13.01
C ASN A 141 -2.60 -4.73 -13.23
N PRO A 142 -2.92 -4.09 -14.38
CA PRO A 142 -4.25 -3.55 -14.66
C PRO A 142 -5.34 -4.63 -14.63
N VAL A 143 -5.02 -5.87 -14.98
CA VAL A 143 -5.97 -7.01 -14.94
C VAL A 143 -6.44 -7.31 -13.52
N LEU A 144 -5.62 -7.01 -12.52
CA LEU A 144 -5.91 -7.25 -11.10
C LEU A 144 -6.34 -5.97 -10.36
N HIS A 145 -6.75 -4.94 -11.10
CA HIS A 145 -7.08 -3.64 -10.53
C HIS A 145 -8.59 -3.40 -10.55
N ILE A 146 -9.14 -2.97 -9.42
CA ILE A 146 -10.59 -2.79 -9.20
C ILE A 146 -11.22 -1.85 -10.25
N SER A 147 -10.49 -0.82 -10.70
CA SER A 147 -10.99 0.14 -11.71
C SER A 147 -11.07 -0.40 -13.14
N HIS A 148 -10.49 -1.59 -13.42
CA HIS A 148 -10.39 -2.14 -14.77
C HIS A 148 -11.20 -3.43 -14.96
N THR A 149 -11.98 -3.84 -13.95
CA THR A 149 -12.91 -4.98 -14.05
C THR A 149 -14.36 -4.50 -14.13
N ASN A 150 -15.08 -4.93 -15.16
CA ASN A 150 -16.53 -4.70 -15.28
C ASN A 150 -17.35 -5.69 -14.44
N ASN A 151 -16.70 -6.74 -13.90
CA ASN A 151 -17.34 -7.73 -13.04
C ASN A 151 -17.30 -7.25 -11.58
N SER A 152 -18.47 -6.90 -11.03
CA SER A 152 -18.64 -6.40 -9.67
C SER A 152 -18.21 -7.42 -8.59
N MET A 153 -18.46 -8.70 -8.82
CA MET A 153 -18.06 -9.77 -7.89
C MET A 153 -16.54 -9.91 -7.84
N LEU A 154 -15.88 -9.84 -8.99
CA LEU A 154 -14.41 -9.85 -9.04
C LEU A 154 -13.82 -8.60 -8.39
N ALA A 155 -14.39 -7.42 -8.65
CA ALA A 155 -13.99 -6.16 -8.03
C ALA A 155 -14.09 -6.24 -6.50
N PHE A 156 -15.18 -6.81 -5.98
CA PHE A 156 -15.39 -7.03 -4.55
C PHE A 156 -14.36 -7.99 -3.96
N GLN A 157 -14.10 -9.13 -4.62
CA GLN A 157 -13.09 -10.10 -4.18
C GLN A 157 -11.69 -9.49 -4.13
N LEU A 158 -11.31 -8.71 -5.14
CA LEU A 158 -10.04 -7.97 -5.16
C LEU A 158 -9.99 -6.94 -4.01
N GLY A 159 -11.08 -6.21 -3.75
CA GLY A 159 -11.16 -5.27 -2.63
C GLY A 159 -11.03 -5.92 -1.26
N ILE A 160 -11.64 -7.10 -1.06
CA ILE A 160 -11.44 -7.90 0.16
C ILE A 160 -9.99 -8.35 0.28
N PHE A 161 -9.41 -8.85 -0.81
CA PHE A 161 -8.03 -9.34 -0.77
C PHE A 161 -7.03 -8.21 -0.49
N ASP A 162 -7.19 -7.05 -1.12
CA ASP A 162 -6.40 -5.85 -0.86
C ASP A 162 -6.58 -5.38 0.59
N SER A 163 -7.81 -5.47 1.14
CA SER A 163 -8.06 -5.19 2.55
C SER A 163 -7.28 -6.14 3.45
N PHE A 164 -7.36 -7.45 3.18
CA PHE A 164 -6.65 -8.46 3.95
C PHE A 164 -5.13 -8.23 3.91
N LEU A 165 -4.55 -7.94 2.75
CA LEU A 165 -3.12 -7.64 2.67
C LEU A 165 -2.76 -6.38 3.46
N PHE A 166 -3.56 -5.32 3.33
CA PHE A 166 -3.30 -4.07 4.04
C PHE A 166 -3.42 -4.23 5.57
N SER A 167 -4.31 -5.10 6.04
CA SER A 167 -4.45 -5.39 7.48
C SER A 167 -3.24 -6.13 8.06
N LEU A 168 -2.37 -6.72 7.24
CA LEU A 168 -1.12 -7.35 7.71
C LEU A 168 -0.03 -6.32 8.06
N CYS A 169 -0.15 -5.07 7.59
CA CYS A 169 0.86 -4.03 7.86
C CYS A 169 0.94 -3.70 9.36
N GLU A 170 2.12 -3.27 9.84
CA GLU A 170 2.37 -2.89 11.24
C GLU A 170 1.95 -1.46 11.56
N GLN A 171 2.01 -0.59 10.56
CA GLN A 171 1.60 0.82 10.65
C GLN A 171 0.75 1.16 9.43
N HIS A 172 -0.15 2.12 9.56
CA HIS A 172 -1.09 2.46 8.50
C HIS A 172 -1.19 3.95 8.28
N ILE A 173 -1.00 4.38 7.03
CA ILE A 173 -1.24 5.73 6.55
C ILE A 173 -2.44 5.66 5.63
N ILE A 174 -3.55 6.28 6.01
CA ILE A 174 -4.81 6.20 5.30
C ILE A 174 -5.28 7.58 4.83
N THR A 175 -6.05 7.60 3.75
CA THR A 175 -6.76 8.80 3.33
C THR A 175 -7.88 9.11 4.33
N THR A 176 -7.95 10.33 4.86
CA THR A 176 -8.84 10.69 5.99
C THR A 176 -10.30 10.33 5.79
N LYS A 177 -10.84 10.49 4.58
CA LYS A 177 -12.24 10.23 4.24
C LYS A 177 -12.53 8.81 3.74
N SER A 178 -11.51 7.95 3.66
CA SER A 178 -11.64 6.59 3.12
C SER A 178 -12.29 5.66 4.15
N ARG A 179 -13.54 5.25 3.88
CA ARG A 179 -14.22 4.20 4.67
C ARG A 179 -13.51 2.85 4.54
N PHE A 180 -12.99 2.56 3.34
CA PHE A 180 -12.18 1.38 3.08
C PHE A 180 -10.98 1.31 4.03
N GLY A 181 -10.14 2.36 4.05
CA GLY A 181 -8.95 2.40 4.89
C GLY A 181 -9.28 2.25 6.38
N ARG A 182 -10.31 2.95 6.87
CA ARG A 182 -10.76 2.84 8.27
C ARG A 182 -11.21 1.43 8.63
N PHE A 183 -12.04 0.80 7.78
CA PHE A 183 -12.49 -0.57 8.00
C PHE A 183 -11.31 -1.55 8.04
N THR A 184 -10.39 -1.44 7.09
CA THR A 184 -9.26 -2.37 7.03
C THR A 184 -8.30 -2.23 8.20
N VAL A 185 -8.04 -0.99 8.65
CA VAL A 185 -7.23 -0.73 9.84
C VAL A 185 -7.92 -1.30 11.07
N PHE A 186 -9.24 -1.12 11.22
CA PHE A 186 -10.00 -1.76 12.29
C PHE A 186 -9.85 -3.29 12.26
N ALA A 187 -9.98 -3.90 11.07
CA ALA A 187 -9.82 -5.35 10.88
C ALA A 187 -8.41 -5.87 11.19
N SER A 188 -7.38 -5.02 11.15
CA SER A 188 -6.02 -5.41 11.53
C SER A 188 -5.86 -5.66 13.03
N LEU A 189 -6.79 -5.15 13.86
CA LEU A 189 -6.70 -5.11 15.33
C LEU A 189 -5.48 -4.34 15.86
N LYS A 190 -4.69 -3.71 15.00
CA LYS A 190 -3.57 -2.84 15.36
C LYS A 190 -4.11 -1.43 15.57
N GLN A 191 -4.66 -1.20 16.76
CA GLN A 191 -5.33 0.06 17.12
C GLN A 191 -4.37 1.25 17.34
N ARG A 192 -3.06 1.07 17.12
CA ARG A 192 -2.01 2.08 17.30
C ARG A 192 -1.26 2.26 15.97
N ASN A 193 -0.61 3.41 15.80
CA ASN A 193 0.19 3.77 14.61
C ASN A 193 -0.64 3.96 13.32
N ILE A 194 -1.77 4.65 13.46
CA ILE A 194 -2.67 4.99 12.37
C ILE A 194 -2.55 6.49 12.10
N TYR A 195 -2.19 6.84 10.87
CA TYR A 195 -1.98 8.21 10.41
C TYR A 195 -2.99 8.53 9.31
N SER A 196 -3.66 9.67 9.44
CA SER A 196 -4.78 10.04 8.57
C SER A 196 -4.43 11.33 7.84
N LEU A 197 -4.31 11.25 6.51
CA LEU A 197 -3.87 12.38 5.68
C LEU A 197 -4.92 12.79 4.64
N ASN A 198 -4.93 14.08 4.34
CA ASN A 198 -5.70 14.64 3.22
C ASN A 198 -4.80 14.79 2.00
N ILE A 199 -5.33 14.48 0.82
CA ILE A 199 -4.62 14.66 -0.45
C ILE A 199 -4.36 16.16 -0.69
N GLY A 200 -3.17 16.50 -1.17
CA GLY A 200 -2.79 17.87 -1.54
C GLY A 200 -2.51 18.82 -0.38
N LYS A 201 -2.55 18.37 0.88
CA LYS A 201 -2.10 19.16 2.04
C LYS A 201 -0.65 18.81 2.37
N GLN A 202 0.19 19.81 2.61
CA GLN A 202 1.52 19.59 3.19
C GLN A 202 1.36 19.15 4.65
N SER A 203 1.43 17.85 4.89
CA SER A 203 1.30 17.25 6.22
C SER A 203 2.29 16.10 6.34
N SER A 204 3.10 16.14 7.40
CA SER A 204 4.06 15.10 7.79
C SER A 204 3.50 14.27 8.95
N CYS A 205 4.08 13.09 9.19
CA CYS A 205 3.73 12.29 10.36
C CYS A 205 4.27 12.93 11.66
N HIS A 206 5.27 13.82 11.57
CA HIS A 206 5.82 14.58 12.69
C HIS A 206 4.87 15.64 13.27
N ASN A 207 4.06 16.28 12.43
CA ASN A 207 3.20 17.40 12.85
C ASN A 207 1.79 16.97 13.30
N GLN A 208 1.50 15.67 13.33
CA GLN A 208 0.25 15.17 13.89
C GLN A 208 0.41 14.95 15.39
N SER A 209 0.20 16.01 16.17
CA SER A 209 -0.09 15.89 17.59
C SER A 209 -1.33 15.02 17.75
N SER A 210 -1.13 13.79 18.24
CA SER A 210 -2.09 12.69 18.45
C SER A 210 -2.11 11.64 17.33
N PRO A 211 -1.62 10.39 17.56
CA PRO A 211 -2.17 9.25 16.83
C PRO A 211 -3.67 9.27 17.09
N LEU A 212 -4.50 9.13 16.05
CA LEU A 212 -5.95 9.12 16.18
C LEU A 212 -6.39 7.85 16.95
N ALA A 213 -6.21 7.85 18.28
CA ALA A 213 -7.00 7.07 19.21
C ALA A 213 -8.38 7.73 19.31
N THR A 214 -9.04 7.87 18.18
CA THR A 214 -10.47 8.09 18.10
C THR A 214 -10.96 7.00 17.17
N VAL A 215 -11.03 5.79 17.73
CA VAL A 215 -12.07 4.84 17.35
C VAL A 215 -13.37 5.57 17.64
N GLY A 216 -13.79 6.41 16.68
CA GLY A 216 -15.14 6.93 16.67
C GLY A 216 -16.01 5.70 16.72
N TYR A 217 -16.76 5.56 17.82
CA TYR A 217 -17.83 4.61 17.95
C TYR A 217 -18.49 4.48 16.58
N LEU A 218 -18.42 3.30 15.99
CA LEU A 218 -19.37 2.87 14.99
C LEU A 218 -20.73 3.04 15.66
N ARG A 219 -21.35 4.21 15.51
CA ARG A 219 -22.80 4.31 15.47
C ARG A 219 -23.18 3.48 14.25
N LEU A 220 -23.37 2.19 14.48
CA LEU A 220 -24.21 1.35 13.66
C LEU A 220 -25.59 1.99 13.75
N GLY A 221 -25.85 2.91 12.82
CA GLY A 221 -27.20 3.32 12.47
C GLY A 221 -27.77 2.29 11.52
N ILE A 222 -27.99 1.08 12.03
CA ILE A 222 -28.98 0.09 11.61
C ILE A 222 -29.38 -0.65 12.89
#